data_AF-A0A1B9MLP2-F1
#
_entry.id   AF-A0A1B9MLP2-F1
#
_cell.length_a   1.000
_cell.length_b   1.000
_cell.length_c   1.000
_cell.angle_alpha   90.00
_cell.angle_beta   90.00
_cell.angle_gamma   90.00
#
_symmetry.space_group_name_H-M   'P 1'
#
loop_
_entity.id
_entity.type
_entity.pdbx_description
1 polymer ?
#
loop_
_entity_poly.entity_id
_entity_poly.type
_entity_poly.pdbx_seq_one_letter_code
_entity_poly.pdbx_strand_id
1 'polypeptide(L)'
;MKLKIKLPFWMNKGEPLKLANAAARYWERMYQWLKFPVMQFDPLTCDERLLFLYAYQRDVKRLNSEPLALYRKRIKYAYANAADSGSVVGFKNIFERLEIGTVQILERQYGYDWDVIILRLSDNQLTNNRELLTEIIRQYGRTCRRYFFEIVHVQPMRFRCGEFNNNQHYNGSKFDFKRIYTATVILKAGGFGEVKEFNGVQQ
;
A
#
# COMPACT_ATOMS: atom_id res chain seq x y z
N MET A 1 -2.49 -5.51 31.82
CA MET A 1 -1.65 -5.46 33.04
C MET A 1 -2.27 -6.43 34.02
N LYS A 2 -1.51 -7.42 34.49
CA LYS A 2 -1.97 -8.38 35.51
C LYS A 2 -1.43 -7.93 36.86
N LEU A 3 -2.28 -7.34 37.69
CA LEU A 3 -1.86 -6.82 38.99
C LEU A 3 -1.75 -8.00 39.96
N LYS A 4 -0.57 -8.22 40.53
CA LYS A 4 -0.36 -9.24 41.56
C LYS A 4 0.09 -8.57 42.85
N ILE A 5 -0.81 -8.55 43.83
CA ILE A 5 -0.50 -8.04 45.17
C ILE A 5 0.35 -9.08 45.89
N LYS A 6 1.56 -8.71 46.31
CA LYS A 6 2.49 -9.60 47.02
C LYS A 6 2.17 -9.55 48.51
N LEU A 7 1.62 -10.66 49.04
CA LEU A 7 1.34 -10.81 50.46
C LEU A 7 2.53 -11.44 51.21
N PRO A 8 2.74 -11.10 52.49
CA PRO A 8 3.67 -11.79 53.36
C PRO A 8 3.34 -13.28 53.49
N PHE A 9 4.33 -14.12 53.83
CA PHE A 9 4.19 -15.58 53.86
C PHE A 9 3.12 -16.07 54.87
N TRP A 10 2.90 -15.34 55.96
CA TRP A 10 1.91 -15.68 56.99
C TRP A 10 0.48 -15.27 56.61
N MET A 11 0.31 -14.43 55.59
CA MET A 11 -1.00 -13.90 55.14
C MET A 11 -1.38 -14.40 53.73
N ASN A 12 -0.57 -15.27 53.13
CA ASN A 12 -0.72 -15.70 51.74
C ASN A 12 -1.72 -16.86 51.54
N LYS A 13 -2.48 -17.25 52.56
CA LYS A 13 -3.44 -18.36 52.55
C LYS A 13 -4.81 -17.92 53.05
N GLY A 14 -5.85 -18.64 52.65
CA GLY A 14 -7.21 -18.45 53.16
C GLY A 14 -7.89 -17.16 52.68
N GLU A 15 -8.62 -16.53 53.58
CA GLU A 15 -9.42 -15.32 53.35
C GLU A 15 -8.64 -14.08 52.90
N PRO A 16 -7.46 -13.72 53.47
CA PRO A 16 -6.74 -12.53 53.04
C PRO A 16 -6.24 -12.63 51.59
N LEU A 17 -5.88 -13.84 51.12
CA LEU A 17 -5.54 -14.05 49.71
C LEU A 17 -6.75 -13.81 48.79
N LYS A 18 -7.95 -14.25 49.22
CA LYS A 18 -9.20 -14.00 48.47
C LYS A 18 -9.47 -12.49 48.36
N LEU A 19 -9.32 -11.76 49.46
CA LEU A 19 -9.47 -10.30 49.48
C LEU A 19 -8.47 -9.61 48.54
N ALA A 20 -7.19 -9.99 48.60
CA ALA A 20 -6.17 -9.42 47.73
C ALA A 20 -6.46 -9.69 46.24
N ASN A 21 -6.90 -10.90 45.90
CA ASN A 21 -7.31 -11.24 44.53
C ASN A 21 -8.55 -10.44 44.08
N ALA A 22 -9.52 -10.23 44.97
CA ALA A 22 -10.71 -9.42 44.68
C ALA A 22 -10.32 -7.95 44.44
N ALA A 23 -9.45 -7.39 45.28
CA ALA A 23 -8.91 -6.04 45.10
C ALA A 23 -8.14 -5.92 43.78
N ALA A 24 -7.27 -6.89 43.46
CA ALA A 24 -6.54 -6.90 42.20
C ALA A 24 -7.46 -6.91 40.98
N ARG A 25 -8.50 -7.76 40.98
CA ARG A 25 -9.51 -7.82 39.90
C ARG A 25 -10.30 -6.52 39.79
N TYR A 26 -10.65 -5.89 40.91
CA TYR A 26 -11.33 -4.59 40.92
C TYR A 26 -10.48 -3.52 40.24
N TRP A 27 -9.21 -3.39 40.63
CA TRP A 27 -8.30 -2.42 40.03
C TRP A 27 -8.01 -2.73 38.55
N GLU A 28 -7.89 -4.01 38.18
CA GLU A 28 -7.79 -4.41 36.78
C GLU A 28 -9.01 -3.96 35.98
N ARG A 29 -10.23 -4.14 36.50
CA ARG A 29 -11.45 -3.68 35.83
C ARG A 29 -11.49 -2.17 35.69
N MET A 30 -11.16 -1.44 36.77
CA MET A 30 -11.09 0.02 36.74
C MET A 30 -10.04 0.52 35.74
N TYR A 31 -8.88 -0.13 35.66
CA TYR A 31 -7.86 0.17 34.68
C TYR A 31 -8.35 -0.06 33.25
N GLN A 32 -9.09 -1.14 32.97
CA GLN A 32 -9.67 -1.34 31.63
C GLN A 32 -10.65 -0.22 31.25
N TRP A 33 -11.48 0.23 32.20
CA TRP A 33 -12.39 1.35 31.98
C TRP A 33 -11.65 2.67 31.71
N LEU A 34 -10.55 2.93 32.43
CA LEU A 34 -9.75 4.13 32.22
C LEU A 34 -8.90 4.06 30.95
N LYS A 35 -8.46 2.86 30.56
CA LYS A 35 -7.72 2.61 29.32
C LYS A 35 -8.60 2.77 28.09
N PHE A 36 -9.88 2.40 28.18
CA PHE A 36 -10.82 2.47 27.06
C PHE A 36 -10.82 3.83 26.33
N PRO A 37 -11.06 4.99 26.98
CA PRO A 37 -11.06 6.29 26.30
C PRO A 37 -9.70 6.62 25.68
N VAL A 38 -8.60 6.24 26.33
CA VAL A 38 -7.25 6.47 25.80
C VAL A 38 -7.03 5.73 24.48
N MET A 39 -7.57 4.51 24.35
CA MET A 39 -7.49 3.74 23.11
C MET A 39 -8.32 4.33 21.96
N GLN A 40 -9.26 5.23 22.24
CA GLN A 40 -10.09 5.89 21.23
C GLN A 40 -9.44 7.12 20.59
N PHE A 41 -8.29 7.59 21.10
CA PHE A 41 -7.59 8.73 20.49
C PHE A 41 -6.95 8.40 19.15
N ASP A 42 -6.59 7.13 18.90
CA ASP A 42 -5.98 6.73 17.64
C ASP A 42 -7.03 6.19 16.66
N PRO A 43 -7.20 6.79 15.46
CA PRO A 43 -8.17 6.32 14.47
C PRO A 43 -7.98 4.86 14.03
N LEU A 44 -6.77 4.31 14.15
CA LEU A 44 -6.48 2.92 13.75
C LEU A 44 -7.08 1.89 14.73
N THR A 45 -7.16 2.22 16.02
CA THR A 45 -7.65 1.31 17.07
C THR A 45 -9.05 1.66 17.56
N CYS A 46 -9.53 2.86 17.20
CA CYS A 46 -10.80 3.40 17.66
C CYS A 46 -12.02 2.57 17.17
N ASP A 47 -13.09 2.60 17.97
CA ASP A 47 -14.39 2.06 17.62
C ASP A 47 -14.96 2.72 16.36
N GLU A 48 -15.65 1.93 15.52
CA GLU A 48 -16.17 2.41 14.23
C GLU A 48 -17.17 3.56 14.38
N ARG A 49 -17.93 3.61 15.49
CA ARG A 49 -18.91 4.68 15.74
C ARG A 49 -18.25 6.04 15.92
N LEU A 50 -17.11 6.07 16.62
CA LEU A 50 -16.32 7.28 16.82
C LEU A 50 -15.51 7.65 15.57
N LEU A 51 -15.18 6.66 14.73
CA LEU A 51 -14.41 6.88 13.52
C LEU A 51 -15.07 7.87 12.55
N PHE A 52 -16.41 7.94 12.51
CA PHE A 52 -17.15 8.92 11.72
C PHE A 52 -16.85 10.37 12.13
N LEU A 53 -16.71 10.67 13.43
CA LEU A 53 -16.37 12.02 13.91
C LEU A 53 -14.97 12.44 13.44
N TYR A 54 -14.02 11.51 13.49
CA TYR A 54 -12.68 11.73 12.97
C TYR A 54 -12.65 11.90 11.45
N ALA A 55 -13.49 11.18 10.73
CA ALA A 55 -13.64 11.31 9.30
C ALA A 55 -14.20 12.69 8.93
N TYR A 56 -15.23 13.14 9.66
CA TYR A 56 -15.80 14.47 9.52
C TYR A 56 -14.76 15.58 9.77
N GLN A 57 -14.01 15.49 10.87
CA GLN A 57 -12.95 16.47 11.19
C GLN A 57 -11.89 16.59 10.08
N ARG A 58 -11.60 15.49 9.39
CA ARG A 58 -10.53 15.40 8.38
C ARG A 58 -11.04 15.46 6.94
N ASP A 59 -12.31 15.79 6.75
CA ASP A 59 -13.01 15.82 5.46
C ASP A 59 -12.82 14.53 4.62
N VAL A 60 -12.96 13.38 5.28
CA VAL A 60 -12.89 12.06 4.62
C VAL A 60 -14.30 11.48 4.50
N LYS A 61 -14.75 11.29 3.27
CA LYS A 61 -16.02 10.59 3.00
C LYS A 61 -15.82 9.08 2.94
N ARG A 62 -16.74 8.35 3.57
CA ARG A 62 -16.79 6.88 3.54
C ARG A 62 -17.25 6.42 2.16
N LEU A 63 -16.54 5.44 1.60
CA LEU A 63 -16.89 4.81 0.32
C LEU A 63 -17.87 3.65 0.56
N ASN A 64 -18.68 3.31 -0.45
CA ASN A 64 -19.79 2.36 -0.32
C ASN A 64 -19.34 0.92 0.05
N SER A 65 -18.12 0.53 -0.33
CA SER A 65 -17.60 -0.84 -0.15
C SER A 65 -16.12 -0.88 0.27
N GLU A 66 -15.62 0.15 0.97
CA GLU A 66 -14.23 0.14 1.44
C GLU A 66 -14.00 -0.76 2.67
N PRO A 67 -12.88 -1.50 2.75
CA PRO A 67 -12.47 -2.20 3.96
C PRO A 67 -12.24 -1.22 5.12
N LEU A 68 -12.67 -1.59 6.33
CA LEU A 68 -12.50 -0.75 7.53
C LEU A 68 -11.03 -0.37 7.80
N ALA A 69 -10.09 -1.28 7.52
CA ALA A 69 -8.66 -1.01 7.64
C ALA A 69 -8.19 0.13 6.73
N LEU A 70 -8.68 0.16 5.48
CA LEU A 70 -8.36 1.20 4.52
C LEU A 70 -8.97 2.54 4.94
N TYR A 71 -10.24 2.55 5.36
CA TYR A 71 -10.92 3.74 5.86
C TYR A 71 -10.16 4.37 7.03
N ARG A 72 -9.71 3.55 7.99
CA ARG A 72 -8.88 4.00 9.12
C ARG A 72 -7.54 4.61 8.68
N LYS A 73 -6.86 4.02 7.69
CA LYS A 73 -5.61 4.57 7.14
C LYS A 73 -5.84 5.93 6.47
N ARG A 74 -6.90 6.07 5.67
CA ARG A 74 -7.27 7.34 5.03
C ARG A 74 -7.47 8.44 6.06
N ILE A 75 -8.21 8.14 7.14
CA ILE A 75 -8.45 9.08 8.23
C ILE A 75 -7.14 9.40 8.97
N LYS A 76 -6.35 8.39 9.33
CA LYS A 76 -5.09 8.59 10.06
C LYS A 76 -4.12 9.51 9.31
N TYR A 77 -3.98 9.28 8.00
CA TYR A 77 -3.00 9.97 7.16
C TYR A 77 -3.56 11.19 6.41
N ALA A 78 -4.83 11.59 6.62
CA ALA A 78 -5.45 12.67 5.84
C ALA A 78 -4.65 13.98 5.86
N TYR A 79 -4.16 14.41 7.03
CA TYR A 79 -3.37 15.64 7.13
C TYR A 79 -2.00 15.53 6.44
N ALA A 80 -1.31 14.40 6.60
CA ALA A 80 -0.03 14.17 5.91
C ALA A 80 -0.22 14.12 4.39
N ASN A 81 -1.32 13.52 3.93
CA ASN A 81 -1.66 13.45 2.51
C ASN A 81 -2.07 14.82 1.95
N ALA A 82 -2.77 15.64 2.73
CA ALA A 82 -3.08 17.02 2.36
C ALA A 82 -1.81 17.86 2.23
N ALA A 83 -0.85 17.72 3.15
CA ALA A 83 0.43 18.43 3.09
C ALA A 83 1.27 18.02 1.87
N ASP A 84 1.26 16.73 1.53
CA ASP A 84 1.97 16.17 0.37
C ASP A 84 1.24 16.37 -0.97
N SER A 85 0.03 16.94 -0.94
CA SER A 85 -0.77 17.14 -2.14
C SER A 85 -0.07 18.08 -3.14
N GLY A 86 -0.29 17.82 -4.42
CA GLY A 86 0.24 18.64 -5.50
C GLY A 86 1.71 18.45 -5.90
N SER A 87 2.50 17.71 -5.12
CA SER A 87 3.86 17.28 -5.48
C SER A 87 3.87 15.88 -6.09
N VAL A 88 4.76 15.63 -7.06
CA VAL A 88 4.95 14.29 -7.66
C VAL A 88 5.44 13.28 -6.62
N VAL A 89 6.37 13.68 -5.75
CA VAL A 89 6.90 12.82 -4.68
C VAL A 89 5.84 12.62 -3.60
N GLY A 90 5.16 13.68 -3.20
CA GLY A 90 4.10 13.61 -2.20
C GLY A 90 2.96 12.69 -2.64
N PHE A 91 2.55 12.76 -3.91
CA PHE A 91 1.52 11.86 -4.45
C PHE A 91 1.96 10.40 -4.44
N LYS A 92 3.25 10.08 -4.67
CA LYS A 92 3.78 8.72 -4.48
C LYS A 92 3.70 8.27 -3.02
N ASN A 93 4.03 9.15 -2.07
CA ASN A 93 3.92 8.86 -0.63
C ASN A 93 2.49 8.57 -0.20
N ILE A 94 1.49 9.27 -0.77
CA ILE A 94 0.06 9.01 -0.52
C ILE A 94 -0.29 7.57 -0.88
N PHE A 95 0.16 7.09 -2.04
CA PHE A 95 -0.09 5.71 -2.50
C PHE A 95 0.60 4.67 -1.61
N GLU A 96 1.80 4.96 -1.13
CA GLU A 96 2.54 4.09 -0.22
C GLU A 96 1.85 3.98 1.15
N ARG A 97 1.44 5.11 1.75
CA ARG A 97 0.73 5.12 3.05
C ARG A 97 -0.61 4.39 3.02
N LEU A 98 -1.30 4.44 1.88
CA LEU A 98 -2.57 3.75 1.67
C LEU A 98 -2.40 2.30 1.19
N GLU A 99 -1.17 1.86 0.93
CA GLU A 99 -0.85 0.51 0.44
C GLU A 99 -1.58 0.12 -0.86
N ILE A 100 -1.84 1.09 -1.74
CA ILE A 100 -2.47 0.86 -3.04
C ILE A 100 -1.44 0.26 -4.02
N GLY A 101 -0.15 0.57 -3.80
CA GLY A 101 1.00 0.11 -4.57
C GLY A 101 1.71 1.26 -5.30
N THR A 102 2.63 0.95 -6.20
CA THR A 102 3.47 1.96 -6.86
C THR A 102 2.72 2.68 -7.99
N VAL A 103 2.90 3.99 -8.09
CA VAL A 103 2.36 4.83 -9.18
C VAL A 103 3.48 5.56 -9.91
N GLN A 104 3.38 5.58 -11.24
CA GLN A 104 4.18 6.48 -12.07
C GLN A 104 3.33 7.66 -12.50
N ILE A 105 3.89 8.86 -12.36
CA ILE A 105 3.22 10.11 -12.68
C ILE A 105 4.01 10.73 -13.81
N LEU A 106 3.35 10.91 -14.94
CA LEU A 106 3.94 11.53 -16.12
C LEU A 106 3.25 12.87 -16.34
N GLU A 107 4.03 13.93 -16.26
CA GLU A 107 3.61 15.28 -16.60
C GLU A 107 4.25 15.69 -17.93
N ARG A 108 3.59 16.59 -18.67
CA ARG A 108 4.14 17.24 -19.87
C ARG A 108 4.65 16.26 -20.94
N GLN A 109 3.87 15.21 -21.20
CA GLN A 109 4.17 14.25 -22.26
C GLN A 109 3.88 14.85 -23.63
N TYR A 110 4.67 14.46 -24.64
CA TYR A 110 4.43 14.88 -26.02
C TYR A 110 3.09 14.31 -26.53
N GLY A 111 2.32 15.12 -27.26
CA GLY A 111 1.02 14.73 -27.82
C GLY A 111 -0.17 14.89 -26.87
N TYR A 112 0.03 15.39 -25.64
CA TYR A 112 -1.03 15.72 -24.70
C TYR A 112 -1.02 17.21 -24.35
N ASP A 113 -2.20 17.73 -23.97
CA ASP A 113 -2.33 19.08 -23.45
C ASP A 113 -1.50 19.26 -22.17
N TRP A 114 -1.03 20.48 -21.92
CA TRP A 114 -0.13 20.77 -20.79
C TRP A 114 -0.76 20.56 -19.42
N ASP A 115 -2.09 20.56 -19.32
CA ASP A 115 -2.85 20.37 -18.09
C ASP A 115 -3.13 18.89 -17.76
N VAL A 116 -2.76 17.98 -18.65
CA VAL A 116 -2.96 16.54 -18.49
C VAL A 116 -1.82 15.91 -17.67
N ILE A 117 -2.20 15.14 -16.66
CA ILE A 117 -1.30 14.31 -15.86
C ILE A 117 -1.72 12.85 -16.05
N ILE A 118 -0.77 12.03 -16.48
CA ILE A 118 -1.01 10.61 -16.73
C ILE A 118 -0.52 9.80 -15.54
N LEU A 119 -1.42 9.04 -14.94
CA LEU A 119 -1.14 8.11 -13.85
C LEU A 119 -1.03 6.70 -14.42
N ARG A 120 0.20 6.16 -14.41
CA ARG A 120 0.51 4.80 -14.81
C ARG A 120 0.39 3.85 -13.62
N LEU A 121 -0.52 2.89 -13.74
CA LEU A 121 -0.90 1.95 -12.67
C LEU A 121 -0.97 0.53 -13.22
N SER A 122 -0.84 -0.47 -12.34
CA SER A 122 -1.15 -1.86 -12.70
C SER A 122 -2.66 -2.08 -12.77
N ASP A 123 -3.08 -2.96 -13.69
CA ASP A 123 -4.47 -3.38 -13.89
C ASP A 123 -5.18 -3.83 -12.61
N ASN A 124 -4.48 -4.58 -11.76
CA ASN A 124 -5.03 -5.08 -10.50
C ASN A 124 -5.34 -3.92 -9.53
N GLN A 125 -4.50 -2.88 -9.53
CA GLN A 125 -4.71 -1.70 -8.68
C GLN A 125 -5.93 -0.90 -9.14
N LEU A 126 -6.09 -0.71 -10.45
CA LEU A 126 -7.19 0.06 -11.02
C LEU A 126 -8.53 -0.67 -10.82
N THR A 127 -8.56 -1.98 -11.04
CA THR A 127 -9.79 -2.79 -10.93
C THR A 127 -10.30 -2.84 -9.50
N ASN A 128 -9.42 -3.04 -8.51
CA ASN A 128 -9.83 -3.19 -7.11
C ASN A 128 -10.20 -1.85 -6.45
N ASN A 129 -9.59 -0.74 -6.87
CA ASN A 129 -9.62 0.53 -6.13
C ASN A 129 -10.13 1.72 -6.95
N ARG A 130 -10.98 1.50 -7.96
CA ARG A 130 -11.44 2.56 -8.88
C ARG A 130 -12.08 3.77 -8.17
N GLU A 131 -13.00 3.52 -7.24
CA GLU A 131 -13.67 4.58 -6.48
C GLU A 131 -12.67 5.35 -5.61
N LEU A 132 -11.77 4.63 -4.94
CA LEU A 132 -10.72 5.20 -4.12
C LEU A 132 -9.77 6.11 -4.92
N LEU A 133 -9.33 5.66 -6.10
CA LEU A 133 -8.43 6.45 -6.96
C LEU A 133 -9.11 7.75 -7.41
N THR A 134 -10.39 7.69 -7.74
CA THR A 134 -11.18 8.87 -8.11
C THR A 134 -11.27 9.86 -6.95
N GLU A 135 -11.52 9.37 -5.73
CA GLU A 135 -11.57 10.22 -4.54
C GLU A 135 -10.19 10.78 -4.15
N ILE A 136 -9.11 10.03 -4.32
CA ILE A 136 -7.74 10.52 -4.10
C ILE A 136 -7.42 11.67 -5.06
N ILE A 137 -7.77 11.53 -6.34
CA ILE A 137 -7.59 12.61 -7.32
C ILE A 137 -8.45 13.81 -6.95
N ARG A 138 -9.69 13.59 -6.52
CA ARG A 138 -10.58 14.67 -6.12
C ARG A 138 -10.06 15.44 -4.89
N GLN A 139 -9.53 14.74 -3.90
CA GLN A 139 -9.12 15.35 -2.62
C GLN A 139 -7.69 15.91 -2.64
N TYR A 140 -6.77 15.21 -3.32
CA TYR A 140 -5.33 15.48 -3.26
C TYR A 140 -4.70 15.77 -4.63
N GLY A 141 -5.51 15.78 -5.69
CA GLY A 141 -5.07 16.18 -7.02
C GLY A 141 -4.67 17.65 -7.07
N ARG A 142 -3.86 17.98 -8.06
CA ARG A 142 -3.51 19.36 -8.38
C ARG A 142 -4.74 20.08 -8.92
N THR A 143 -4.96 21.31 -8.47
CA THR A 143 -6.04 22.15 -8.96
C THR A 143 -5.86 22.44 -10.45
N CYS A 144 -6.98 22.54 -11.18
CA CYS A 144 -7.01 22.84 -12.61
C CYS A 144 -6.14 21.89 -13.47
N ARG A 145 -6.10 20.59 -13.12
CA ARG A 145 -5.41 19.55 -13.90
C ARG A 145 -6.35 18.39 -14.21
N ARG A 146 -6.21 17.79 -15.39
CA ARG A 146 -6.98 16.63 -15.83
C ARG A 146 -6.15 15.37 -15.65
N TYR A 147 -6.70 14.37 -15.00
CA TYR A 147 -6.01 13.11 -14.71
C TYR A 147 -6.51 11.99 -15.63
N PHE A 148 -5.59 11.31 -16.30
CA PHE A 148 -5.88 10.09 -17.05
C PHE A 148 -5.19 8.90 -16.41
N PHE A 149 -5.87 7.76 -16.45
CA PHE A 149 -5.30 6.48 -16.05
C PHE A 149 -4.74 5.77 -17.28
N GLU A 150 -3.47 5.40 -17.22
CA GLU A 150 -2.82 4.53 -18.20
C GLU A 150 -2.49 3.21 -17.50
N ILE A 151 -2.95 2.10 -18.07
CA ILE A 151 -2.76 0.78 -17.46
C ILE A 151 -1.47 0.16 -18.02
N VAL A 152 -0.55 -0.19 -17.13
CA VAL A 152 0.67 -0.91 -17.48
C VAL A 152 0.44 -2.40 -17.21
N HIS A 153 0.41 -3.18 -18.28
CA HIS A 153 0.35 -4.64 -18.21
C HIS A 153 1.73 -5.22 -18.51
N VAL A 154 2.23 -6.07 -17.61
CA VAL A 154 3.50 -6.75 -17.82
C VAL A 154 3.23 -8.19 -18.24
N GLN A 155 3.35 -8.46 -19.54
CA GLN A 155 3.18 -9.81 -20.09
C GLN A 155 4.54 -10.49 -20.27
N PRO A 156 4.74 -11.71 -19.74
CA PRO A 156 5.95 -12.47 -20.00
C PRO A 156 5.93 -12.97 -21.46
N MET A 157 6.65 -12.28 -22.35
CA MET A 157 6.84 -12.75 -23.71
C MET A 157 7.82 -13.93 -23.73
N ARG A 158 7.37 -15.07 -24.26
CA ARG A 158 8.23 -16.22 -24.52
C ARG A 158 8.63 -16.22 -25.98
N PHE A 159 9.83 -15.75 -26.26
CA PHE A 159 10.42 -15.87 -27.59
C PHE A 159 10.87 -17.32 -27.79
N ARG A 160 10.39 -17.95 -28.87
CA ARG A 160 10.93 -19.23 -29.35
C ARG A 160 11.78 -18.94 -30.59
N CYS A 161 13.06 -19.23 -30.52
CA CYS A 161 13.93 -19.22 -31.69
C CYS A 161 13.87 -20.61 -32.33
N GLY A 162 13.57 -20.68 -33.62
CA GLY A 162 13.59 -21.89 -34.42
C GLY A 162 14.41 -21.66 -35.68
N GLU A 163 15.18 -22.67 -36.09
CA GLU A 163 15.90 -22.68 -37.36
C GLU A 163 15.05 -23.44 -38.39
N PHE A 164 14.83 -22.85 -39.56
CA PHE A 164 14.14 -23.54 -40.66
C PHE A 164 15.20 -24.16 -41.57
N ASN A 165 15.49 -25.44 -41.36
CA ASN A 165 16.32 -26.24 -42.26
C ASN A 165 15.43 -27.33 -42.89
N ASN A 166 15.67 -27.66 -44.16
CA ASN A 166 14.87 -28.60 -44.96
C ASN A 166 15.14 -30.07 -44.58
N ASN A 167 15.25 -30.36 -43.29
CA ASN A 167 15.47 -31.67 -42.70
C ASN A 167 14.37 -31.99 -41.69
N GLN A 168 13.72 -33.14 -41.84
CA GLN A 168 12.69 -33.60 -40.91
C GLN A 168 13.35 -34.23 -39.67
N HIS A 169 13.60 -33.42 -38.65
CA HIS A 169 13.96 -33.92 -37.32
C HIS A 169 12.95 -33.44 -36.28
N TYR A 170 12.55 -34.36 -35.39
CA TYR A 170 11.69 -34.06 -34.25
C TYR A 170 12.46 -33.13 -33.28
N ASN A 171 11.96 -31.91 -33.10
CA ASN A 171 12.57 -30.92 -32.20
C ASN A 171 12.43 -31.34 -30.73
N GLY A 172 13.46 -32.01 -30.19
CA GLY A 172 13.74 -32.03 -28.76
C GLY A 172 14.50 -30.77 -28.38
N SER A 173 14.00 -29.97 -27.44
CA SER A 173 14.64 -28.71 -27.05
C SER A 173 15.93 -28.96 -26.27
N LYS A 174 17.09 -28.81 -26.92
CA LYS A 174 18.40 -28.74 -26.27
C LYS A 174 18.93 -27.31 -26.43
N PHE A 175 19.11 -26.61 -25.29
CA PHE A 175 19.64 -25.25 -25.25
C PHE A 175 21.18 -25.29 -25.37
N ASP A 176 21.77 -24.60 -26.35
CA ASP A 176 23.22 -24.49 -26.52
C ASP A 176 23.64 -23.00 -26.53
N PHE A 177 24.53 -22.61 -25.61
CA PHE A 177 24.90 -21.22 -25.31
C PHE A 177 26.03 -20.65 -26.20
N LYS A 178 26.41 -21.34 -27.28
CA LYS A 178 27.64 -21.06 -28.05
C LYS A 178 27.55 -19.97 -29.14
N ARG A 179 26.40 -19.37 -29.43
CA ARG A 179 26.28 -18.30 -30.45
C ARG A 179 26.01 -16.94 -29.82
N ILE A 180 26.90 -15.99 -30.09
CA ILE A 180 26.75 -14.57 -29.71
C ILE A 180 25.62 -13.99 -30.56
N TYR A 181 24.50 -13.68 -29.91
CA TYR A 181 23.47 -12.79 -30.45
C TYR A 181 23.44 -11.55 -29.56
N THR A 182 23.29 -10.36 -30.15
CA THR A 182 23.03 -9.12 -29.42
C THR A 182 21.66 -9.28 -28.75
N ALA A 183 21.65 -9.65 -27.47
CA ALA A 183 20.43 -9.81 -26.70
C ALA A 183 20.19 -8.53 -25.91
N THR A 184 19.18 -7.75 -26.32
CA THR A 184 18.66 -6.65 -25.51
C THR A 184 17.89 -7.25 -24.33
N VAL A 185 18.50 -7.26 -23.15
CA VAL A 185 17.87 -7.76 -21.93
C VAL A 185 17.22 -6.62 -21.17
N ILE A 186 15.90 -6.70 -20.98
CA ILE A 186 15.17 -5.79 -20.09
C ILE A 186 15.40 -6.27 -18.65
N LEU A 187 16.31 -5.60 -17.92
CA LEU A 187 16.49 -5.82 -16.49
C LEU A 187 15.38 -5.07 -15.72
N LYS A 188 14.60 -5.82 -14.94
CA LYS A 188 13.62 -5.24 -14.00
C LYS A 188 14.30 -4.94 -12.68
N ALA A 189 14.44 -3.66 -12.35
CA ALA A 189 14.57 -3.20 -10.98
C ALA A 189 13.30 -2.41 -10.63
N GLY A 190 12.53 -2.86 -9.64
CA GLY A 190 11.42 -2.08 -9.08
C GLY A 190 10.13 -1.98 -9.92
N GLY A 191 9.79 -3.01 -10.71
CA GLY A 191 8.44 -3.11 -11.32
C GLY A 191 8.20 -2.25 -12.56
N PHE A 192 9.15 -1.41 -12.97
CA PHE A 192 9.08 -0.64 -14.20
C PHE A 192 10.27 -0.94 -15.11
N GLY A 193 9.99 -1.24 -16.38
CA GLY A 193 11.02 -1.52 -17.37
C GLY A 193 11.61 -0.22 -17.90
N GLU A 194 12.90 -0.02 -17.71
CA GLU A 194 13.69 1.01 -18.41
C GLU A 194 14.49 0.31 -19.52
N VAL A 195 14.45 0.84 -20.74
CA VAL A 195 15.23 0.31 -21.87
C VAL A 195 16.66 0.84 -21.74
N LYS A 196 17.61 -0.04 -21.44
CA LYS A 196 19.05 0.27 -21.50
C LYS A 196 19.72 -0.57 -22.57
N GLU A 197 20.30 0.09 -23.56
CA GLU A 197 21.17 -0.54 -24.55
C GLU A 197 22.56 -0.74 -23.93
N PHE A 198 23.04 -1.97 -23.89
CA PHE A 198 24.41 -2.29 -23.50
C PHE A 198 25.20 -2.68 -24.75
N ASN A 199 26.05 -1.76 -25.20
CA ASN A 199 27.05 -2.06 -26.23
C ASN A 199 28.29 -2.64 -25.55
N GLY A 200 28.47 -3.95 -25.64
CA GLY A 200 29.72 -4.59 -25.25
C GLY A 200 30.81 -4.26 -26.26
N VAL A 201 31.77 -3.42 -25.87
CA VAL A 201 33.05 -3.24 -26.58
C VAL A 201 34.02 -4.27 -26.00
N GLN A 202 34.57 -5.16 -26.83
CA GLN A 202 35.66 -6.05 -26.41
C GLN A 202 37.01 -5.34 -26.57
N GLN A 203 37.81 -5.36 -25.50
CA GLN A 203 39.27 -5.46 -25.58
C GLN A 203 39.65 -6.92 -25.79
#